data_AF-A0A835WP76-F1
#
_entry.id   AF-A0A835WP76-F1
#
_cell.length_a   1.000
_cell.length_b   1.000
_cell.length_c   1.000
_cell.angle_alpha   90.00
_cell.angle_beta   90.00
_cell.angle_gamma   90.00
#
_symmetry.space_group_name_H-M   'P 1'
#
loop_
_entity.id
_entity.type
_entity.pdbx_description
1 polymer ?
#
loop_
_entity_poly.entity_id
_entity_poly.type
_entity_poly.pdbx_seq_one_letter_code
_entity_poly.pdbx_strand_id
1 'polypeptide(L)'
;MTHYKDDEGCGVCRDCEQEPSQHATSQQQQPQQQPQLQPLKSVDVHCFEPSWWHQRALRAARDRVYGSPDDARAFNDKQQAAGGATAVRFNVLPYAVSNTTGVAQFPANCTTELCNLEAGSLAGESWYDVNVTTVDAYVRERGIDGIDILKIDTEGFDPSVLAGAYHTLLRHKAEVLSFEYHHYWSRSGASLPQCLGYLDQLGYDCYFDGPKLHRLTGCWEPGFEIKDWSNVVCAVRGGRLEGSLARLAILKPHGGGGGGGGGGIARSRAGGRGSSSSSRAGGRSRSRSGATRWGRQ
;
A
#
# COMPACT_ATOMS: atom_id res chain seq x y z
N MET A 1 -15.47 37.77 -18.24
CA MET A 1 -15.28 36.41 -18.78
C MET A 1 -13.80 36.25 -19.06
N THR A 2 -13.07 35.72 -18.08
CA THR A 2 -11.64 35.43 -18.18
C THR A 2 -11.47 34.14 -18.95
N HIS A 3 -10.79 34.22 -20.09
CA HIS A 3 -10.34 33.08 -20.88
C HIS A 3 -9.36 32.25 -20.04
N TYR A 4 -9.76 31.06 -19.63
CA TYR A 4 -8.82 30.02 -19.22
C TYR A 4 -8.06 29.59 -20.49
N LYS A 5 -6.73 29.76 -20.50
CA LYS A 5 -5.88 29.08 -21.45
C LYS A 5 -5.88 27.60 -21.06
N ASP A 6 -6.28 26.75 -21.99
CA ASP A 6 -6.10 25.32 -21.91
C ASP A 6 -4.58 25.03 -21.90
N ASP A 7 -4.02 24.67 -20.75
CA ASP A 7 -2.65 24.18 -20.66
C ASP A 7 -2.60 22.73 -21.19
N GLU A 8 -2.10 22.61 -22.42
CA GLU A 8 -2.01 21.37 -23.19
C GLU A 8 -0.95 20.43 -22.62
N GLY A 9 -1.37 19.29 -22.05
CA GLY A 9 -0.50 18.13 -21.77
C GLY A 9 -0.36 17.71 -20.31
N CYS A 10 -0.98 18.43 -19.38
CA CYS A 10 -0.89 18.17 -17.96
C CYS A 10 -1.97 17.21 -17.43
N GLY A 11 -1.61 16.30 -16.52
CA GLY A 11 -2.58 15.45 -15.80
C GLY A 11 -3.58 16.26 -14.98
N VAL A 12 -4.60 15.61 -14.41
CA VAL A 12 -5.64 16.27 -13.57
C VAL A 12 -5.02 17.11 -12.43
N CYS A 13 -3.86 16.67 -11.98
CA CYS A 13 -3.05 17.26 -10.92
C CYS A 13 -2.13 18.43 -11.32
N ARG A 14 -2.01 18.75 -12.61
CA ARG A 14 -0.93 19.61 -13.12
C ARG A 14 0.46 19.15 -12.65
N ASP A 15 0.63 17.85 -12.50
CA ASP A 15 1.84 17.15 -12.04
C ASP A 15 3.04 17.30 -13.00
N CYS A 16 2.76 17.51 -14.28
CA CYS A 16 3.68 18.01 -15.31
C CYS A 16 4.40 19.35 -14.98
N GLU A 17 3.84 20.19 -14.09
CA GLU A 17 4.39 21.51 -13.74
C GLU A 17 5.28 21.47 -12.51
N GLN A 18 5.24 20.34 -11.77
CA GLN A 18 6.09 20.13 -10.61
C GLN A 18 7.37 19.44 -11.08
N GLU A 19 8.48 20.19 -11.16
CA GLU A 19 9.78 19.54 -11.28
C GLU A 19 10.05 18.71 -10.01
N PRO A 20 10.65 17.51 -10.13
CA PRO A 20 11.14 16.78 -8.97
C PRO A 20 11.98 17.72 -8.11
N SER A 21 11.77 17.69 -6.78
CA SER A 21 12.36 18.68 -5.89
C SER A 21 13.87 18.85 -6.15
N GLN A 22 14.30 20.08 -6.46
CA GLN A 22 15.71 20.43 -6.72
C GLN A 22 16.63 20.26 -5.49
N HIS A 23 16.15 19.63 -4.42
CA HIS A 23 16.91 19.38 -3.20
C HIS A 23 17.99 18.31 -3.34
N ALA A 24 18.08 17.61 -4.48
CA ALA A 24 19.20 16.72 -4.80
C ALA A 24 20.37 17.40 -5.55
N THR A 25 20.23 18.67 -5.96
CA THR A 25 21.12 19.29 -6.97
C THR A 25 21.99 20.42 -6.44
N SER A 26 22.74 20.18 -5.36
CA SER A 26 23.92 21.00 -5.02
C SER A 26 25.25 20.33 -5.40
N GLN A 27 25.22 19.24 -6.17
CA GLN A 27 26.42 18.71 -6.84
C GLN A 27 26.31 18.98 -8.34
N GLN A 28 27.33 19.65 -8.88
CA GLN A 28 27.46 20.08 -10.27
C GLN A 28 27.03 18.98 -11.26
N GLN A 29 26.00 19.27 -12.04
CA GLN A 29 25.43 18.38 -13.04
C GLN A 29 26.39 18.23 -14.24
N GLN A 30 27.12 17.12 -14.28
CA GLN A 30 27.32 16.39 -15.53
C GLN A 30 25.98 15.71 -15.89
N PRO A 31 25.69 15.39 -17.17
CA PRO A 31 24.46 14.70 -17.56
C PRO A 31 24.37 13.36 -16.81
N GLN A 32 23.62 13.34 -15.71
CA GLN A 32 23.47 12.15 -14.88
C GLN A 32 22.60 11.18 -15.67
N GLN A 33 23.25 10.18 -16.27
CA GLN A 33 22.62 8.91 -16.59
C GLN A 33 21.80 8.50 -15.37
N GLN A 34 20.54 8.13 -15.58
CA GLN A 34 19.70 7.56 -14.53
C GLN A 34 20.54 6.54 -13.76
N PRO A 35 20.52 6.53 -12.41
CA PRO A 35 21.16 5.47 -11.67
C PRO A 35 20.57 4.17 -12.19
N GLN A 36 21.33 3.41 -12.98
CA GLN A 36 20.92 2.07 -13.34
C GLN A 36 20.79 1.34 -12.01
N LEU A 37 19.55 0.95 -11.66
CA LEU A 37 19.28 0.14 -10.49
C LEU A 37 20.08 -1.15 -10.66
N GLN A 38 21.23 -1.20 -10.01
CA GLN A 38 22.08 -2.38 -9.99
C GLN A 38 21.31 -3.48 -9.25
N PRO A 39 21.27 -4.71 -9.79
CA PRO A 39 20.66 -5.82 -9.07
C PRO A 39 21.24 -5.92 -7.66
N LEU A 40 20.36 -5.97 -6.66
CA LEU A 40 20.79 -6.12 -5.27
C LEU A 40 21.51 -7.46 -5.10
N LYS A 41 22.55 -7.48 -4.27
CA LYS A 41 23.20 -8.76 -3.91
C LYS A 41 22.29 -9.63 -3.06
N SER A 42 21.44 -9.01 -2.24
CA SER A 42 20.45 -9.70 -1.42
C SER A 42 19.21 -8.84 -1.18
N VAL A 43 18.07 -9.48 -0.97
CA VAL A 43 16.81 -8.87 -0.51
C VAL A 43 16.37 -9.58 0.76
N ASP A 44 16.06 -8.80 1.79
CA ASP A 44 15.43 -9.27 3.01
C ASP A 44 13.92 -9.01 2.94
N VAL A 45 13.13 -10.07 3.14
CA VAL A 45 11.68 -9.97 3.24
C VAL A 45 11.29 -10.29 4.67
N HIS A 46 10.65 -9.32 5.35
CA HIS A 46 10.11 -9.49 6.69
C HIS A 46 8.59 -9.51 6.59
N CYS A 47 8.00 -10.70 6.67
CA CYS A 47 6.58 -10.93 6.53
C CYS A 47 5.98 -11.22 7.91
N PHE A 48 5.10 -10.33 8.36
CA PHE A 48 4.39 -10.45 9.64
C PHE A 48 3.04 -11.10 9.39
N GLU A 49 2.79 -12.24 10.01
CA GLU A 49 1.55 -12.98 9.83
C GLU A 49 1.15 -13.66 11.14
N PRO A 50 0.14 -13.15 11.87
CA PRO A 50 -0.31 -13.75 13.11
C PRO A 50 -0.94 -15.13 12.92
N SER A 51 -1.62 -15.41 11.79
CA SER A 51 -2.28 -16.69 11.50
C SER A 51 -1.29 -17.83 11.35
N TRP A 52 -1.41 -18.85 12.18
CA TRP A 52 -0.60 -20.06 12.04
C TRP A 52 -0.79 -20.75 10.67
N TRP A 53 -2.03 -20.74 10.15
CA TRP A 53 -2.36 -21.34 8.85
C TRP A 53 -1.69 -20.61 7.71
N HIS A 54 -1.75 -19.28 7.70
CA HIS A 54 -1.09 -18.47 6.67
C HIS A 54 0.43 -18.54 6.79
N GLN A 55 1.00 -18.56 7.99
CA GLN A 55 2.44 -18.77 8.15
C GLN A 55 2.89 -20.09 7.52
N ARG A 56 2.12 -21.17 7.70
CA ARG A 56 2.41 -22.46 7.05
C ARG A 56 2.34 -22.36 5.53
N ALA A 57 1.31 -21.68 5.00
CA ALA A 57 1.16 -21.47 3.55
C ALA A 57 2.30 -20.62 2.97
N LEU A 58 2.67 -19.52 3.63
CA LEU A 58 3.76 -18.63 3.24
C LEU A 58 5.12 -19.36 3.25
N ARG A 59 5.40 -20.18 4.27
CA ARG A 59 6.61 -21.00 4.31
C ARG A 59 6.64 -22.01 3.16
N ALA A 60 5.53 -22.70 2.89
CA ALA A 60 5.44 -23.63 1.76
C ALA A 60 5.63 -22.94 0.40
N ALA A 61 5.03 -21.75 0.21
CA ALA A 61 5.20 -20.95 -1.00
C ALA A 61 6.65 -20.49 -1.16
N ARG A 62 7.26 -19.96 -0.10
CA ARG A 62 8.69 -19.63 -0.05
C ARG A 62 9.55 -20.82 -0.42
N ASP A 63 9.34 -21.99 0.18
CA ASP A 63 10.16 -23.18 -0.06
C ASP A 63 10.04 -23.68 -1.51
N ARG A 64 8.85 -23.47 -2.11
CA ARG A 64 8.63 -23.79 -3.51
C ARG A 64 9.36 -22.84 -4.45
N VAL A 65 9.41 -21.54 -4.14
CA VAL A 65 10.06 -20.51 -4.97
C VAL A 65 11.58 -20.47 -4.74
N TYR A 66 12.01 -20.40 -3.48
CA TYR A 66 13.41 -20.13 -3.08
C TYR A 66 14.14 -21.35 -2.49
N GLY A 67 13.44 -22.44 -2.20
CA GLY A 67 14.00 -23.61 -1.51
C GLY A 67 13.81 -23.54 0.01
N SER A 68 13.83 -24.70 0.67
CA SER A 68 13.68 -24.78 2.12
C SER A 68 15.02 -24.52 2.81
N PRO A 69 15.12 -23.59 3.77
CA PRO A 69 16.33 -23.38 4.57
C PRO A 69 16.81 -24.64 5.31
N ASP A 70 15.88 -25.56 5.62
CA ASP A 70 16.19 -26.81 6.33
C ASP A 70 16.85 -27.86 5.40
N ASP A 71 16.70 -27.70 4.09
CA ASP A 71 17.40 -28.48 3.06
C ASP A 71 18.42 -27.58 2.38
N ALA A 72 19.59 -27.42 3.01
CA ALA A 72 20.65 -26.54 2.52
C ALA A 72 21.06 -26.84 1.07
N ARG A 73 20.94 -28.09 0.61
CA ARG A 73 21.23 -28.46 -0.77
C ARG A 73 20.14 -27.93 -1.70
N ALA A 74 18.87 -28.20 -1.43
CA ALA A 74 17.77 -27.69 -2.24
C ALA A 74 17.65 -26.15 -2.20
N PHE A 75 17.99 -25.52 -1.07
CA PHE A 75 18.09 -24.07 -0.91
C PHE A 75 19.16 -23.49 -1.83
N ASN A 76 20.38 -24.02 -1.75
CA ASN A 76 21.49 -23.55 -2.57
C ASN A 76 21.25 -23.84 -4.05
N ASP A 77 20.76 -25.02 -4.42
CA ASP A 77 20.49 -25.40 -5.81
C ASP A 77 19.45 -24.46 -6.44
N LYS A 78 18.37 -24.10 -5.73
CA LYS A 78 17.36 -23.14 -6.24
C LYS A 78 17.86 -21.70 -6.26
N GLN A 79 18.63 -21.27 -5.27
CA GLN A 79 19.26 -19.94 -5.29
C GLN A 79 20.30 -19.83 -6.41
N GLN A 80 21.07 -20.88 -6.69
CA GLN A 80 22.06 -20.93 -7.76
C GLN A 80 21.42 -21.10 -9.15
N ALA A 81 20.37 -21.92 -9.27
CA ALA A 81 19.62 -22.09 -10.51
C ALA A 81 18.89 -20.81 -10.96
N ALA A 82 18.64 -19.88 -10.02
CA ALA A 82 18.19 -18.53 -10.35
C ALA A 82 19.28 -17.69 -11.08
N GLY A 83 20.52 -18.19 -11.23
CA GLY A 83 21.56 -17.68 -12.13
C GLY A 83 22.14 -16.33 -11.72
N GLY A 84 23.14 -16.32 -10.82
CA GLY A 84 23.75 -15.06 -10.35
C GLY A 84 22.76 -14.13 -9.61
N ALA A 85 21.64 -14.69 -9.15
CA ALA A 85 20.48 -13.97 -8.64
C ALA A 85 20.71 -13.32 -7.28
N THR A 86 19.96 -12.24 -7.06
CA THR A 86 19.74 -11.60 -5.76
C THR A 86 19.38 -12.66 -4.71
N ALA A 87 20.20 -12.82 -3.66
CA ALA A 87 19.91 -13.76 -2.58
C ALA A 87 18.68 -13.30 -1.78
N VAL A 88 17.65 -14.13 -1.66
CA VAL A 88 16.42 -13.75 -0.93
C VAL A 88 16.41 -14.40 0.46
N ARG A 89 16.36 -13.57 1.51
CA ARG A 89 16.19 -13.99 2.91
C ARG A 89 14.77 -13.67 3.35
N PHE A 90 13.92 -14.70 3.42
CA PHE A 90 12.50 -14.55 3.72
C PHE A 90 12.18 -14.99 5.15
N ASN A 91 11.85 -14.02 6.00
CA ASN A 91 11.49 -14.19 7.40
C ASN A 91 9.96 -14.14 7.56
N VAL A 92 9.35 -15.27 7.91
CA VAL A 92 7.93 -15.33 8.29
C VAL A 92 7.85 -15.23 9.82
N LEU A 93 7.17 -14.21 10.32
CA LEU A 93 7.20 -13.78 11.72
C LEU A 93 5.79 -13.85 12.34
N PRO A 94 5.62 -14.50 13.50
CA PRO A 94 4.31 -14.68 14.14
C PRO A 94 3.90 -13.45 14.97
N TYR A 95 3.89 -12.26 14.36
CA TYR A 95 3.41 -11.04 14.99
C TYR A 95 2.25 -10.46 14.20
N ALA A 96 1.29 -9.87 14.90
CA ALA A 96 0.47 -8.83 14.32
C ALA A 96 1.23 -7.48 14.38
N VAL A 97 0.89 -6.56 13.48
CA VAL A 97 1.47 -5.21 13.45
C VAL A 97 0.36 -4.19 13.67
N SER A 98 0.62 -3.20 14.53
CA SER A 98 -0.33 -2.13 14.86
C SER A 98 0.40 -0.87 15.34
N ASN A 99 -0.32 0.04 16.01
CA ASN A 99 0.22 1.26 16.62
C ASN A 99 0.75 1.06 18.06
N THR A 100 0.66 -0.16 18.60
CA THR A 100 1.16 -0.50 19.94
C THR A 100 1.88 -1.84 19.91
N THR A 101 2.80 -2.03 20.86
CA THR A 101 3.34 -3.35 21.19
C THR A 101 2.46 -4.02 22.25
N GLY A 102 2.48 -5.34 22.34
CA GLY A 102 1.81 -6.08 23.41
C GLY A 102 1.32 -7.44 22.97
N VAL A 103 0.16 -7.83 23.48
CA VAL A 103 -0.53 -9.07 23.13
C VAL A 103 -1.97 -8.71 22.73
N ALA A 104 -2.49 -9.37 21.70
CA ALA A 104 -3.88 -9.25 21.27
C ALA A 104 -4.45 -10.63 20.95
N GLN A 105 -5.78 -10.73 20.92
CA GLN A 105 -6.47 -11.94 20.48
C GLN A 105 -6.59 -11.95 18.96
N PHE A 106 -6.33 -13.10 18.34
CA PHE A 106 -6.46 -13.33 16.91
C PHE A 106 -7.31 -14.59 16.64
N PRO A 107 -8.13 -14.62 15.57
CA PRO A 107 -9.01 -15.76 15.30
C PRO A 107 -8.21 -17.02 14.94
N ALA A 108 -8.48 -18.12 15.65
CA ALA A 108 -7.77 -19.40 15.48
C ALA A 108 -8.11 -20.11 14.16
N ASN A 109 -9.31 -19.89 13.62
CA ASN A 109 -9.74 -20.45 12.33
C ASN A 109 -9.56 -19.44 11.18
N CYS A 110 -8.54 -18.59 11.28
CA CYS A 110 -8.17 -17.70 10.20
C CYS A 110 -7.59 -18.48 9.01
N THR A 111 -8.43 -18.74 8.00
CA THR A 111 -8.06 -19.47 6.77
C THR A 111 -8.34 -18.69 5.49
N THR A 112 -8.77 -17.43 5.61
CA THR A 112 -9.09 -16.52 4.50
C THR A 112 -8.21 -15.28 4.57
N GLU A 113 -8.00 -14.60 3.45
CA GLU A 113 -7.28 -13.32 3.40
C GLU A 113 -7.85 -12.25 4.34
N LEU A 114 -9.16 -12.23 4.58
CA LEU A 114 -9.89 -11.18 5.31
C LEU A 114 -9.66 -11.11 6.84
N CYS A 115 -8.70 -11.86 7.38
CA CYS A 115 -8.48 -11.93 8.82
C CYS A 115 -7.80 -10.69 9.38
N ASN A 116 -8.23 -10.25 10.57
CA ASN A 116 -7.69 -9.07 11.23
C ASN A 116 -7.83 -9.16 12.76
N LEU A 117 -7.37 -8.11 13.46
CA LEU A 117 -7.42 -7.99 14.92
C LEU A 117 -8.77 -7.53 15.50
N GLU A 118 -9.83 -7.41 14.69
CA GLU A 118 -11.15 -7.06 15.21
C GLU A 118 -11.69 -8.19 16.10
N ALA A 119 -11.68 -7.95 17.40
CA ALA A 119 -12.17 -8.92 18.37
C ALA A 119 -13.70 -9.08 18.31
N GLY A 120 -14.19 -10.33 18.33
CA GLY A 120 -15.49 -10.67 18.92
C GLY A 120 -16.74 -10.42 18.08
N SER A 121 -16.70 -10.54 16.75
CA SER A 121 -17.92 -10.37 15.93
C SER A 121 -18.84 -11.60 15.91
N LEU A 122 -18.33 -12.81 16.15
CA LEU A 122 -19.13 -14.04 16.02
C LEU A 122 -19.02 -14.96 17.25
N ALA A 123 -20.17 -15.25 17.85
CA ALA A 123 -20.28 -16.25 18.92
C ALA A 123 -19.84 -17.62 18.40
N GLY A 124 -18.87 -18.25 19.07
CA GLY A 124 -18.36 -19.58 18.72
C GLY A 124 -17.00 -19.61 18.01
N GLU A 125 -16.38 -18.46 17.72
CA GLU A 125 -15.01 -18.43 17.22
C GLU A 125 -14.01 -18.71 18.34
N SER A 126 -13.03 -19.56 18.07
CA SER A 126 -11.86 -19.77 18.93
C SER A 126 -10.80 -18.70 18.65
N TRP A 127 -10.16 -18.21 19.70
CA TRP A 127 -9.15 -17.15 19.65
C TRP A 127 -7.88 -17.62 20.35
N TYR A 128 -6.74 -17.07 19.94
CA TYR A 128 -5.47 -17.28 20.62
C TYR A 128 -4.68 -15.98 20.72
N ASP A 129 -3.79 -15.92 21.71
CA ASP A 129 -2.94 -14.76 21.94
C ASP A 129 -1.82 -14.70 20.90
N VAL A 130 -1.64 -13.53 20.30
CA VAL A 130 -0.54 -13.21 19.40
C VAL A 130 0.21 -12.00 19.91
N ASN A 131 1.54 -12.01 19.70
CA ASN A 131 2.34 -10.83 19.97
C ASN A 131 2.03 -9.74 18.94
N VAL A 132 1.90 -8.52 19.41
CA VAL A 132 1.72 -7.32 18.59
C VAL A 132 3.01 -6.50 18.67
N THR A 133 3.48 -6.03 17.52
CA THR A 133 4.58 -5.08 17.42
C THR A 133 4.18 -3.84 16.63
N THR A 134 5.05 -2.83 16.62
CA THR A 134 4.95 -1.71 15.68
C THR A 134 6.09 -1.80 14.68
N VAL A 135 5.93 -1.15 13.52
CA VAL A 135 7.02 -1.06 12.53
C VAL A 135 8.24 -0.39 13.16
N ASP A 136 8.04 0.69 13.91
CA ASP A 136 9.12 1.41 14.60
C ASP A 136 9.88 0.52 15.61
N ALA A 137 9.15 -0.25 16.42
CA ALA A 137 9.76 -1.14 17.39
C ALA A 137 10.59 -2.23 16.70
N TYR A 138 10.04 -2.84 15.66
CA TYR A 138 10.72 -3.90 14.91
C TYR A 138 11.96 -3.39 14.17
N VAL A 139 11.84 -2.27 13.45
CA VAL A 139 12.94 -1.62 12.71
C VAL A 139 14.09 -1.28 13.65
N ARG A 140 13.77 -0.73 14.82
CA ARG A 140 14.76 -0.41 15.86
C ARG A 140 15.43 -1.66 16.44
N GLU A 141 14.65 -2.68 16.80
CA GLU A 141 15.17 -3.92 17.40
C GLU A 141 16.10 -4.68 16.44
N ARG A 142 15.75 -4.71 15.15
CA ARG A 142 16.52 -5.40 14.12
C ARG A 142 17.66 -4.59 13.53
N GLY A 143 17.79 -3.30 13.89
CA GLY A 143 18.79 -2.42 13.32
C GLY A 143 18.62 -2.25 11.81
N ILE A 144 17.37 -2.15 11.33
CA ILE A 144 17.08 -1.96 9.90
C ILE A 144 17.34 -0.50 9.54
N ASP A 145 18.31 -0.25 8.66
CA ASP A 145 18.72 1.09 8.28
C ASP A 145 17.82 1.72 7.21
N GLY A 146 17.27 0.90 6.31
CA GLY A 146 16.35 1.31 5.26
C GLY A 146 15.47 0.16 4.80
N ILE A 147 14.32 0.51 4.25
CA ILE A 147 13.28 -0.37 3.73
C ILE A 147 12.98 0.13 2.31
N ASP A 148 13.27 -0.67 1.29
CA ASP A 148 12.93 -0.30 -0.08
C ASP A 148 11.41 -0.22 -0.27
N ILE A 149 10.67 -1.20 0.28
CA ILE A 149 9.21 -1.26 0.20
C ILE A 149 8.62 -1.70 1.53
N LEU A 150 7.74 -0.88 2.10
CA LEU A 150 6.85 -1.24 3.20
C LEU A 150 5.45 -1.48 2.64
N LYS A 151 5.02 -2.75 2.56
CA LYS A 151 3.62 -3.09 2.23
C LYS A 151 2.83 -3.32 3.52
N ILE A 152 1.63 -2.75 3.58
CA ILE A 152 0.66 -2.93 4.65
C ILE A 152 -0.62 -3.51 4.06
N ASP A 153 -1.13 -4.55 4.70
CA ASP A 153 -2.33 -5.26 4.29
C ASP A 153 -2.91 -5.87 5.56
N THR A 154 -3.74 -5.08 6.24
CA THR A 154 -4.28 -5.46 7.58
C THR A 154 -5.79 -5.36 7.62
N GLU A 155 -6.41 -5.52 6.44
CA GLU A 155 -7.85 -5.72 6.27
C GLU A 155 -8.67 -4.64 6.99
N GLY A 156 -8.28 -3.38 6.78
CA GLY A 156 -8.94 -2.19 7.32
C GLY A 156 -8.24 -1.53 8.52
N PHE A 157 -7.20 -2.16 9.08
CA PHE A 157 -6.40 -1.62 10.18
C PHE A 157 -5.08 -0.95 9.73
N ASP A 158 -4.92 -0.71 8.43
CA ASP A 158 -3.74 -0.10 7.82
C ASP A 158 -3.38 1.25 8.45
N PRO A 159 -4.34 2.13 8.81
CA PRO A 159 -4.06 3.37 9.55
C PRO A 159 -3.36 3.15 10.89
N SER A 160 -3.66 2.05 11.60
CA SER A 160 -2.99 1.72 12.86
C SER A 160 -1.54 1.32 12.62
N VAL A 161 -1.26 0.57 11.57
CA VAL A 161 0.12 0.22 11.19
C VAL A 161 0.91 1.47 10.79
N LEU A 162 0.29 2.38 10.01
CA LEU A 162 0.89 3.67 9.63
C LEU A 162 1.23 4.53 10.85
N ALA A 163 0.36 4.54 11.87
CA ALA A 163 0.64 5.23 13.14
C ALA A 163 1.79 4.56 13.92
N GLY A 164 1.88 3.23 13.89
CA GLY A 164 3.00 2.46 14.47
C GLY A 164 4.33 2.54 13.70
N ALA A 165 4.31 3.17 12.52
CA ALA A 165 5.48 3.40 11.67
C ALA A 165 5.97 4.85 11.68
N TYR A 166 5.47 5.68 12.61
CA TYR A 166 5.70 7.13 12.62
C TYR A 166 7.19 7.51 12.51
N HIS A 167 8.06 6.96 13.36
CA HIS A 167 9.48 7.31 13.33
C HIS A 167 10.20 6.75 12.11
N THR A 168 9.80 5.59 11.61
CA THR A 168 10.32 4.98 10.39
C THR A 168 10.00 5.84 9.17
N LEU A 169 8.75 6.27 9.06
CA LEU A 169 8.26 7.13 7.98
C LEU A 169 8.83 8.55 8.09
N LEU A 170 8.83 9.17 9.28
CA LEU A 170 9.39 10.51 9.50
C LEU A 170 10.88 10.60 9.13
N ARG A 171 11.64 9.52 9.33
CA ARG A 171 13.07 9.44 8.99
C ARG A 171 13.30 8.97 7.56
N HIS A 172 12.24 8.84 6.75
CA HIS A 172 12.30 8.36 5.37
C HIS A 172 13.00 7.01 5.21
N LYS A 173 12.89 6.13 6.23
CA LYS A 173 13.46 4.79 6.16
C LYS A 173 12.69 3.89 5.19
N ALA A 174 11.40 4.14 4.96
CA ALA A 174 10.62 3.43 3.95
C ALA A 174 10.59 4.26 2.66
N GLU A 175 11.32 3.84 1.63
CA GLU A 175 11.41 4.54 0.34
C GLU A 175 10.08 4.54 -0.40
N VAL A 176 9.44 3.36 -0.47
CA VAL A 176 8.09 3.18 -0.99
C VAL A 176 7.21 2.57 0.09
N LEU A 177 6.01 3.11 0.23
CA LEU A 177 4.95 2.61 1.09
C LEU A 177 3.79 2.17 0.20
N SER A 178 3.21 1.01 0.44
CA SER A 178 1.97 0.57 -0.20
C SER A 178 1.01 0.06 0.86
N PHE A 179 -0.26 0.44 0.78
CA PHE A 179 -1.29 -0.06 1.69
C PHE A 179 -2.63 -0.27 0.97
N GLU A 180 -3.41 -1.22 1.47
CA GLU A 180 -4.74 -1.48 0.95
C GLU A 180 -5.75 -0.45 1.49
N TYR A 181 -6.65 0.01 0.61
CA TYR A 181 -7.77 0.88 0.95
C TYR A 181 -9.06 0.28 0.42
N HIS A 182 -10.04 0.08 1.32
CA HIS A 182 -11.33 -0.53 1.01
C HIS A 182 -12.33 -0.27 2.14
N HIS A 183 -13.57 -0.76 1.99
CA HIS A 183 -14.67 -0.47 2.91
C HIS A 183 -14.44 -0.87 4.38
N TYR A 184 -13.53 -1.82 4.68
CA TYR A 184 -13.18 -2.18 6.05
C TYR A 184 -12.43 -1.08 6.81
N TRP A 185 -11.87 -0.08 6.14
CA TRP A 185 -11.34 1.11 6.80
C TRP A 185 -12.37 1.83 7.68
N SER A 186 -13.67 1.63 7.42
CA SER A 186 -14.73 2.13 8.30
C SER A 186 -14.61 1.62 9.75
N ARG A 187 -13.91 0.49 9.97
CA ARG A 187 -13.63 -0.10 11.30
C ARG A 187 -12.55 0.66 12.07
N SER A 188 -11.56 1.22 11.39
CA SER A 188 -10.49 2.02 12.03
C SER A 188 -10.97 3.43 12.41
N GLY A 189 -12.05 3.90 11.81
CA GLY A 189 -12.55 5.27 11.97
C GLY A 189 -11.71 6.32 11.24
N ALA A 190 -10.72 5.91 10.45
CA ALA A 190 -9.93 6.78 9.59
C ALA A 190 -10.60 6.98 8.22
N SER A 191 -10.20 8.03 7.53
CA SER A 191 -10.53 8.30 6.13
C SER A 191 -9.25 8.41 5.31
N LEU A 192 -9.34 8.13 4.01
CA LEU A 192 -8.17 8.25 3.13
C LEU A 192 -7.55 9.67 3.15
N PRO A 193 -8.31 10.80 3.10
CA PRO A 193 -7.69 12.12 3.14
C PRO A 193 -6.97 12.44 4.45
N GLN A 194 -7.39 11.86 5.59
CA GLN A 194 -6.64 11.99 6.83
C GLN A 194 -5.29 11.28 6.73
N CYS A 195 -5.26 10.06 6.20
CA CYS A 195 -4.02 9.32 5.98
C CYS A 195 -3.10 10.00 4.96
N LEU A 196 -3.66 10.53 3.86
CA LEU A 196 -2.90 11.29 2.88
C LEU A 196 -2.31 12.57 3.48
N GLY A 197 -3.09 13.33 4.26
CA GLY A 197 -2.59 14.53 4.94
C GLY A 197 -1.50 14.22 5.98
N TYR A 198 -1.59 13.06 6.65
CA TYR A 198 -0.54 12.57 7.53
C TYR A 198 0.75 12.21 6.76
N LEU A 199 0.64 11.44 5.68
CA LEU A 199 1.79 11.03 4.86
C LEU A 199 2.44 12.22 4.14
N ASP A 200 1.64 13.18 3.68
CA ASP A 200 2.13 14.44 3.10
C ASP A 200 2.96 15.24 4.13
N GLN A 201 2.48 15.37 5.38
CA GLN A 201 3.29 16.00 6.45
C GLN A 201 4.60 15.27 6.72
N LEU A 202 4.66 13.96 6.49
CA LEU A 202 5.87 13.16 6.62
C LEU A 202 6.77 13.17 5.39
N GLY A 203 6.37 13.82 4.30
CA GLY A 203 7.22 13.96 3.11
C GLY A 203 6.94 12.97 2.00
N TYR A 204 5.76 12.35 1.96
CA TYR A 204 5.41 11.35 0.94
C TYR A 204 4.42 11.90 -0.10
N ASP A 205 4.68 11.56 -1.37
CA ASP A 205 3.69 11.70 -2.44
C ASP A 205 2.98 10.38 -2.67
N CYS A 206 1.66 10.39 -2.58
CA CYS A 206 0.80 9.23 -2.67
C CYS A 206 -0.03 9.22 -3.95
N TYR A 207 -0.37 8.01 -4.41
CA TYR A 207 -1.08 7.72 -5.64
C TYR A 207 -2.03 6.55 -5.42
N PHE A 208 -3.19 6.55 -6.08
CA PHE A 208 -3.90 5.30 -6.32
C PHE A 208 -3.06 4.45 -7.27
N ASP A 209 -2.94 3.17 -6.92
CA ASP A 209 -2.32 2.14 -7.73
C ASP A 209 -3.37 1.47 -8.63
N GLY A 210 -3.06 1.42 -9.91
CA GLY A 210 -3.92 0.93 -10.99
C GLY A 210 -3.09 0.74 -12.26
N PRO A 211 -3.71 0.57 -13.45
CA PRO A 211 -2.95 0.44 -14.71
C PRO A 211 -1.98 1.60 -14.98
N LYS A 212 -2.25 2.75 -14.37
CA LYS A 212 -1.36 3.91 -14.21
C LYS A 212 -1.59 4.48 -12.81
N LEU A 213 -0.59 5.17 -12.27
CA LEU A 213 -0.72 5.82 -10.97
C LEU A 213 -1.58 7.08 -11.08
N HIS A 214 -2.48 7.31 -10.13
CA HIS A 214 -3.25 8.56 -10.06
C HIS A 214 -2.88 9.32 -8.80
N ARG A 215 -2.24 10.48 -8.94
CA ARG A 215 -1.72 11.22 -7.80
C ARG A 215 -2.85 11.72 -6.89
N LEU A 216 -2.66 11.52 -5.59
CA LEU A 216 -3.58 11.90 -4.51
C LEU A 216 -3.04 13.08 -3.70
N THR A 217 -1.74 13.09 -3.39
CA THR A 217 -1.11 14.19 -2.67
C THR A 217 -1.18 15.47 -3.49
N GLY A 218 -1.71 16.54 -2.90
CA GLY A 218 -1.93 17.83 -3.60
C GLY A 218 -3.09 17.83 -4.61
N CYS A 219 -3.76 16.70 -4.83
CA CYS A 219 -4.83 16.54 -5.83
C CYS A 219 -6.10 15.91 -5.29
N TRP A 220 -6.26 15.89 -3.97
CA TRP A 220 -7.38 15.23 -3.35
C TRP A 220 -8.71 15.85 -3.79
N GLU A 221 -9.62 15.01 -4.27
CA GLU A 221 -11.01 15.38 -4.53
C GLU A 221 -11.94 14.51 -3.67
N PRO A 222 -13.05 15.05 -3.12
CA PRO A 222 -13.96 14.27 -2.28
C PRO A 222 -14.50 12.97 -2.92
N GLY A 223 -14.57 12.92 -4.26
CA GLY A 223 -14.98 11.73 -5.00
C GLY A 223 -14.00 10.54 -4.90
N PHE A 224 -12.77 10.76 -4.43
CA PHE A 224 -11.75 9.72 -4.22
C PHE A 224 -11.91 8.96 -2.91
N GLU A 225 -12.81 9.38 -2.01
CA GLU A 225 -13.21 8.59 -0.85
C GLU A 225 -14.15 7.43 -1.27
N ILE A 226 -13.68 6.56 -2.16
CA ILE A 226 -14.51 5.51 -2.79
C ILE A 226 -14.80 4.34 -1.85
N LYS A 227 -13.89 4.05 -0.90
CA LYS A 227 -13.94 2.91 0.02
C LYS A 227 -14.19 1.57 -0.69
N ASP A 228 -13.64 1.39 -1.88
CA ASP A 228 -13.67 0.12 -2.62
C ASP A 228 -12.25 -0.44 -2.71
N TRP A 229 -12.12 -1.74 -2.98
CA TRP A 229 -10.82 -2.41 -3.04
C TRP A 229 -9.88 -1.70 -4.00
N SER A 230 -8.83 -1.15 -3.42
CA SER A 230 -7.82 -0.37 -4.11
C SER A 230 -6.53 -0.39 -3.32
N ASN A 231 -5.42 -0.11 -3.98
CA ASN A 231 -4.14 0.08 -3.31
C ASN A 231 -3.73 1.54 -3.44
N VAL A 232 -3.08 2.04 -2.40
CA VAL A 232 -2.40 3.33 -2.42
C VAL A 232 -0.91 3.05 -2.36
N VAL A 233 -0.14 3.69 -3.23
CA VAL A 233 1.31 3.65 -3.21
C VAL A 233 1.84 5.06 -2.97
N CYS A 234 2.85 5.19 -2.13
CA CYS A 234 3.49 6.45 -1.81
C CYS A 234 5.01 6.32 -1.92
N ALA A 235 5.69 7.38 -2.33
CA ALA A 235 7.14 7.47 -2.32
C ALA A 235 7.63 8.71 -1.55
N VAL A 236 8.82 8.61 -0.98
CA VAL A 236 9.51 9.73 -0.33
C VAL A 236 9.81 10.83 -1.37
N ARG A 237 9.45 12.08 -1.06
CA ARG A 237 9.84 13.25 -1.88
C ARG A 237 11.36 13.44 -1.85
N GLY A 238 11.97 13.58 -3.03
CA GLY A 238 13.42 13.57 -3.21
C GLY A 238 14.07 12.20 -3.07
N GLY A 239 13.28 11.12 -2.92
CA GLY A 239 13.77 9.75 -2.84
C GLY A 239 14.31 9.22 -4.17
N ARG A 240 15.01 8.08 -4.12
CA ARG A 240 15.56 7.41 -5.31
C ARG A 240 14.47 6.97 -6.30
N LEU A 241 13.29 6.61 -5.80
CA LEU A 241 12.20 6.05 -6.59
C LEU A 241 11.11 7.06 -6.95
N GLU A 242 11.15 8.28 -6.39
CA GLU A 242 10.17 9.35 -6.65
C GLU A 242 9.96 9.57 -8.16
N GLY A 243 11.04 9.82 -8.90
CA GLY A 243 10.97 10.07 -10.34
C GLY A 243 10.46 8.88 -11.16
N SER A 244 10.66 7.65 -10.67
CA SER A 244 10.12 6.44 -11.31
C SER A 244 8.61 6.33 -11.12
N LEU A 245 8.11 6.58 -9.90
CA LEU A 245 6.67 6.59 -9.63
C LEU A 245 5.97 7.75 -10.34
N ALA A 246 6.55 8.95 -10.32
CA ALA A 246 5.99 10.12 -11.00
C ALA A 246 5.78 9.88 -12.51
N ARG A 247 6.68 9.13 -13.16
CA ARG A 247 6.53 8.76 -14.59
C ARG A 247 5.43 7.75 -14.88
N LEU A 248 5.03 6.96 -13.87
CA LEU A 248 3.91 6.05 -13.96
C LEU A 248 2.56 6.76 -13.72
N ALA A 249 2.60 8.02 -13.28
CA ALA A 249 1.40 8.82 -13.07
C ALA A 249 0.68 9.13 -14.38
N ILE A 250 -0.66 9.24 -14.32
CA ILE A 250 -1.49 9.63 -15.47
C ILE A 250 -1.19 11.10 -15.83
N LEU A 251 -0.30 11.28 -16.80
CA LEU A 251 -0.25 12.48 -17.61
C LEU A 251 -1.37 12.39 -18.66
N LYS A 252 -2.10 13.48 -18.92
CA LYS A 252 -3.01 13.52 -20.08
C LYS A 252 -2.17 13.23 -21.34
N PRO A 253 -2.57 12.31 -22.22
CA PRO A 253 -1.87 12.13 -23.48
C PRO A 253 -1.93 13.44 -24.28
N HIS A 254 -0.81 13.86 -24.87
CA HIS A 254 -0.79 14.95 -25.84
C HIS A 254 -1.87 14.73 -26.89
N GLY A 255 -2.73 15.71 -27.08
CA GLY A 255 -3.66 15.75 -28.20
C GLY A 255 -2.86 15.85 -29.50
N GLY A 256 -2.61 14.71 -30.16
CA GLY A 256 -2.17 14.69 -31.54
C GLY A 256 -3.27 15.23 -32.43
N GLY A 257 -3.21 16.52 -32.77
CA GLY A 257 -3.95 17.07 -33.90
C GLY A 257 -3.49 16.38 -35.19
N GLY A 258 -4.41 15.69 -35.88
CA GLY A 258 -4.11 15.00 -37.12
C GLY A 258 -5.32 14.30 -37.74
N GLY A 259 -6.24 15.08 -38.31
CA GLY A 259 -7.02 14.79 -39.53
C GLY A 259 -7.69 13.42 -39.74
N GLY A 260 -9.02 13.41 -39.68
CA GLY A 260 -9.88 12.88 -40.74
C GLY A 260 -10.04 11.36 -40.90
N GLY A 261 -11.28 10.87 -40.71
CA GLY A 261 -11.71 9.58 -41.25
C GLY A 261 -12.84 8.94 -40.46
N GLY A 262 -14.08 9.08 -40.94
CA GLY A 262 -15.27 8.52 -40.30
C GLY A 262 -15.28 7.00 -40.22
N GLY A 263 -15.96 6.47 -39.20
CA GLY A 263 -16.25 5.06 -39.03
C GLY A 263 -17.29 4.86 -37.93
N GLY A 264 -18.44 4.28 -38.27
CA GLY A 264 -19.65 4.28 -37.47
C GLY A 264 -19.59 3.49 -36.15
N ILE A 265 -20.37 3.97 -35.19
CA ILE A 265 -20.63 3.32 -33.90
C ILE A 265 -21.55 2.13 -34.13
N ALA A 266 -21.02 0.91 -34.01
CA ALA A 266 -21.83 -0.30 -33.87
C ALA A 266 -22.24 -0.46 -32.40
N ARG A 267 -23.54 -0.28 -32.13
CA ARG A 267 -24.19 -0.58 -30.84
C ARG A 267 -24.25 -2.10 -30.64
N SER A 268 -23.63 -2.62 -29.60
CA SER A 268 -23.95 -3.96 -29.08
C SER A 268 -24.98 -3.82 -27.94
N ARG A 269 -26.15 -4.43 -28.16
CA ARG A 269 -27.23 -4.59 -27.19
C ARG A 269 -26.83 -5.61 -26.15
N ALA A 270 -26.85 -5.26 -24.87
CA ALA A 270 -26.99 -6.22 -23.78
C ALA A 270 -28.49 -6.31 -23.43
N GLY A 271 -29.09 -7.47 -23.71
CA GLY A 271 -30.47 -7.78 -23.37
C GLY A 271 -30.60 -8.08 -21.88
N GLY A 272 -31.59 -7.45 -21.24
CA GLY A 272 -31.98 -7.76 -19.88
C GLY A 272 -32.82 -9.03 -19.81
N ARG A 273 -32.72 -9.72 -18.67
CA ARG A 273 -33.83 -10.43 -18.03
C ARG A 273 -33.69 -10.24 -16.53
N GLY A 274 -34.67 -9.57 -15.94
CA GLY A 274 -34.80 -9.45 -14.49
C GLY A 274 -35.55 -10.63 -13.89
N SER A 275 -35.39 -10.79 -12.58
CA SER A 275 -36.39 -11.37 -11.71
C SER A 275 -36.22 -10.77 -10.30
N SER A 276 -37.26 -10.08 -9.88
CA SER A 276 -37.49 -9.50 -8.56
C SER A 276 -37.75 -10.56 -7.50
N SER A 277 -37.30 -10.33 -6.26
CA SER A 277 -38.16 -10.59 -5.09
C SER A 277 -37.74 -9.71 -3.90
N SER A 278 -38.76 -9.24 -3.21
CA SER A 278 -38.79 -8.28 -2.12
C SER A 278 -38.59 -8.94 -0.75
N SER A 279 -38.00 -8.23 0.21
CA SER A 279 -38.49 -8.23 1.59
C SER A 279 -38.02 -7.00 2.37
N ARG A 280 -38.96 -6.42 3.12
CA ARG A 280 -38.84 -5.29 4.05
C ARG A 280 -38.74 -5.83 5.48
N ALA A 281 -37.84 -5.27 6.28
CA ALA A 281 -37.96 -4.92 7.72
C ALA A 281 -36.57 -4.44 8.16
N GLY A 282 -36.34 -3.33 8.85
CA GLY A 282 -37.13 -2.66 9.88
C GLY A 282 -36.41 -2.86 11.22
N GLY A 283 -35.57 -1.91 11.65
CA GLY A 283 -34.93 -1.98 12.97
C GLY A 283 -33.83 -0.94 13.19
N ARG A 284 -34.20 0.22 13.73
CA ARG A 284 -33.27 1.21 14.29
C ARG A 284 -32.82 0.75 15.68
N SER A 285 -31.53 0.79 15.97
CA SER A 285 -31.05 1.03 17.33
C SER A 285 -29.78 1.88 17.28
N ARG A 286 -29.73 2.86 18.20
CA ARG A 286 -28.74 3.94 18.26
C ARG A 286 -27.47 3.46 18.96
N SER A 287 -26.34 3.87 18.41
CA SER A 287 -25.01 3.77 18.99
C SER A 287 -24.82 4.71 20.19
N ARG A 288 -23.97 4.27 21.13
CA ARG A 288 -23.13 5.16 21.94
C ARG A 288 -21.68 4.71 21.73
N SER A 289 -20.99 5.36 20.82
CA SER A 289 -19.54 5.25 20.65
C SER A 289 -18.85 6.28 21.55
N GLY A 290 -17.93 5.81 22.39
CA GLY A 290 -16.99 6.67 23.10
C GLY A 290 -15.89 7.10 22.13
N ALA A 291 -15.79 8.40 21.88
CA ALA A 291 -14.71 8.98 21.10
C ALA A 291 -13.44 9.07 21.98
N THR A 292 -12.37 8.41 21.57
CA THR A 292 -11.04 8.59 22.18
C THR A 292 -10.36 9.81 21.56
N ARG A 293 -9.99 10.74 22.43
CA ARG A 293 -9.45 12.07 22.12
C ARG A 293 -7.96 11.97 21.80
N TRP A 294 -7.54 12.40 20.61
CA TRP A 294 -6.13 12.56 20.26
C TRP A 294 -5.57 13.80 20.97
N GLY A 295 -4.67 13.56 21.92
CA GLY A 295 -3.96 14.60 22.67
C GLY A 295 -2.73 15.08 21.92
N ARG A 296 -2.60 16.41 21.80
CA ARG A 296 -1.33 17.09 21.52
C ARG A 296 -0.43 16.91 22.74
N GLN A 297 0.79 16.40 22.52
CA GLN A 297 2.00 16.81 23.25
C GLN A 297 3.16 16.82 22.26
#